data_AF-K4A937-F1
#
_entry.id   AF-K4A937-F1
#
_cell.length_a   1.000
_cell.length_b   1.000
_cell.length_c   1.000
_cell.angle_alpha   90.00
_cell.angle_beta   90.00
_cell.angle_gamma   90.00
#
_symmetry.space_group_name_H-M   'P 1'
#
loop_
_entity.id
_entity.type
_entity.pdbx_description
1 polymer ?
#
loop_
_entity_poly.entity_id
_entity_poly.type
_entity_poly.pdbx_seq_one_letter_code
_entity_poly.pdbx_strand_id
1 'polypeptide(L)'
;MLSDSSHEIRQQADAALSEFLQEIKNSPNVDYGRMAEILVRRAGSTDEFTRLTSITWINEFVKLGGEQLVPYYADILGAILPCISDEEEKIRVVARETNEELRGIKADPTEGFDIGAILSIAKRELNSEHEATRIEALHWFSTLLVRYRVEFLAYLNDIFNPLLNALSDPSDAVVLLVLEVHARIAEEPHHFHHLVSYLIRTFHNNHVLLEKRGALIVRRLCVLLGAEKVYREFSAILESEIDLDFASVMVQALNLILLTSTELGELRSLLKRSLVDSCGKDLFQSLYASWRHSPMATISLCLLAQAYSHASCVIQSLGEEDINVKFLVQLDKLIRLLETPVFAYLRLQLLEPGKHTWLLKTLYGLMMLLPQQSAAFKILRTRLKTVPFSENLKRTSSANPYSQILQVTEDGNRNQDTQNYSAINFPSLLQQFENMQQQHRNHLKGQLQSRKSASAATLLQEIQRYEEAHSSSLSEISRPPSRTSKGVS
;
A
#
# COMPACT_ATOMS: atom_id res chain seq x y z
N MET A 1 -31.02 27.47 32.21
CA MET A 1 -30.15 28.39 32.96
C MET A 1 -28.79 28.51 32.30
N LEU A 2 -28.04 27.42 32.08
CA LEU A 2 -26.77 27.49 31.33
C LEU A 2 -26.95 27.90 29.85
N SER A 3 -28.07 27.51 29.24
CA SER A 3 -28.46 27.92 27.89
C SER A 3 -29.35 29.17 27.85
N ASP A 4 -29.39 29.94 28.95
CA ASP A 4 -30.21 31.16 29.03
C ASP A 4 -29.55 32.29 28.23
N SER A 5 -30.36 33.13 27.57
CA SER A 5 -29.83 34.26 26.79
C SER A 5 -29.20 35.34 27.67
N SER A 6 -29.62 35.44 28.95
CA SER A 6 -29.04 36.38 29.91
C SER A 6 -27.64 35.95 30.36
N HIS A 7 -26.65 36.81 30.13
CA HIS A 7 -25.27 36.58 30.59
C HIS A 7 -25.19 36.48 32.12
N GLU A 8 -25.95 37.29 32.86
CA GLU A 8 -25.95 37.27 34.32
C GLU A 8 -26.50 35.95 34.87
N ILE A 9 -27.57 35.41 34.28
CA ILE A 9 -28.16 34.13 34.69
C ILE A 9 -27.17 33.00 34.41
N ARG A 10 -26.46 33.03 33.27
CA ARG A 10 -25.42 32.04 32.95
C ARG A 10 -24.26 32.11 33.93
N GLN A 11 -23.76 33.30 34.24
CA GLN A 11 -22.66 33.50 35.17
C GLN A 11 -23.02 33.05 36.59
N GLN A 12 -24.23 33.34 37.07
CA GLN A 12 -24.66 32.87 38.38
C GLN A 12 -24.84 31.36 38.43
N ALA A 13 -25.42 30.76 37.38
CA ALA A 13 -25.54 29.30 37.28
C ALA A 13 -24.16 28.63 37.28
N ASP A 14 -23.19 29.17 36.55
CA ASP A 14 -21.82 28.67 36.49
C ASP A 14 -21.07 28.80 37.81
N ALA A 15 -21.22 29.93 38.50
CA ALA A 15 -20.64 30.12 39.83
C ALA A 15 -21.18 29.10 40.84
N ALA A 16 -22.51 28.89 40.85
CA ALA A 16 -23.15 27.91 41.72
C ALA A 16 -22.71 26.48 41.40
N LEU A 17 -22.56 26.14 40.11
CA LEU A 17 -22.01 24.85 39.68
C LEU A 17 -20.55 24.70 40.13
N SER A 18 -19.72 25.71 39.90
CA SER A 18 -18.31 25.67 40.31
C SER A 18 -18.14 25.42 41.81
N GLU A 19 -18.97 26.07 42.64
CA GLU A 19 -19.03 25.81 44.08
C GLU A 19 -19.47 24.38 44.38
N PHE A 20 -20.52 23.89 43.73
CA PHE A 20 -21.01 22.52 43.90
C PHE A 20 -19.97 21.46 43.51
N LEU A 21 -19.19 21.68 42.43
CA LEU A 21 -18.10 20.80 42.04
C LEU A 21 -17.00 20.75 43.10
N GLN A 22 -16.70 21.90 43.73
CA GLN A 22 -15.71 21.98 44.79
C GLN A 22 -16.17 21.28 46.06
N GLU A 23 -17.46 21.32 46.38
CA GLU A 23 -18.04 20.52 47.48
C GLU A 23 -17.96 19.02 47.19
N ILE A 24 -18.29 18.60 45.97
CA ILE A 24 -18.19 17.19 45.53
C ILE A 24 -16.77 16.67 45.72
N LYS A 25 -15.74 17.45 45.32
CA LYS A 25 -14.32 17.08 45.48
C LYS A 25 -13.90 16.80 46.92
N ASN A 26 -14.58 17.40 47.89
CA ASN A 26 -14.25 17.29 49.31
C ASN A 26 -15.17 16.28 50.05
N SER A 27 -16.16 15.70 49.38
CA SER A 27 -17.12 14.78 49.98
C SER A 27 -16.66 13.32 49.84
N PRO A 28 -16.74 12.49 50.90
CA PRO A 28 -16.35 11.08 50.83
C PRO A 28 -17.39 10.18 50.15
N ASN A 29 -18.66 10.59 50.09
CA ASN A 29 -19.77 9.79 49.55
C ASN A 29 -20.43 10.55 48.40
N VAL A 30 -20.03 10.24 47.16
CA VAL A 30 -20.53 10.88 45.95
C VAL A 30 -20.98 9.80 44.97
N ASP A 31 -22.20 9.92 44.46
CA ASP A 31 -22.72 9.07 43.37
C ASP A 31 -22.30 9.68 42.01
N TYR A 32 -21.08 9.37 41.59
CA TYR A 32 -20.55 9.85 40.31
C TYR A 32 -21.34 9.31 39.11
N GLY A 33 -21.88 8.09 39.20
CA GLY A 33 -22.53 7.40 38.09
C GLY A 33 -23.75 8.14 37.57
N ARG A 34 -24.73 8.43 38.44
CA ARG A 34 -25.96 9.16 38.02
C ARG A 34 -25.66 10.55 37.50
N MET A 35 -24.69 11.23 38.09
CA MET A 35 -24.31 12.56 37.63
C MET A 35 -23.61 12.49 36.26
N ALA A 36 -22.76 11.49 36.03
CA ALA A 36 -22.11 11.27 34.74
C ALA A 36 -23.13 11.07 33.60
N GLU A 37 -24.21 10.28 33.82
CA GLU A 37 -25.29 10.12 32.82
C GLU A 37 -25.92 11.45 32.39
N ILE A 38 -26.12 12.37 33.34
CA ILE A 38 -26.68 13.69 33.06
C ILE A 38 -25.68 14.50 32.23
N LEU A 39 -24.41 14.50 32.63
CA LEU A 39 -23.36 15.26 31.94
C LEU A 39 -23.12 14.75 30.52
N VAL A 40 -23.09 13.43 30.32
CA VAL A 40 -22.95 12.79 29.00
C VAL A 40 -24.05 13.27 28.06
N ARG A 41 -25.30 13.32 28.52
CA ARG A 41 -26.43 13.82 27.71
C ARG A 41 -26.28 15.31 27.37
N ARG A 42 -25.66 16.10 28.26
CA ARG A 42 -25.48 17.55 28.09
C ARG A 42 -24.24 17.93 27.29
N ALA A 43 -23.24 17.05 27.21
CA ALA A 43 -22.06 17.23 26.37
C ALA A 43 -22.39 17.33 24.88
N GLY A 44 -23.51 16.76 24.43
CA GLY A 44 -24.04 16.92 23.07
C GLY A 44 -24.99 18.12 22.85
N SER A 45 -25.07 19.07 23.79
CA SER A 45 -25.96 20.25 23.69
C SER A 45 -25.57 21.15 22.51
N THR A 46 -26.52 21.83 21.87
CA THR A 46 -26.21 22.87 20.87
C THR A 46 -25.61 24.13 21.50
N ASP A 47 -25.88 24.36 22.80
CA ASP A 47 -25.33 25.47 23.57
C ASP A 47 -23.88 25.18 24.01
N GLU A 48 -22.94 25.99 23.52
CA GLU A 48 -21.50 25.89 23.78
C GLU A 48 -21.18 25.89 25.28
N PHE A 49 -21.78 26.82 26.03
CA PHE A 49 -21.51 26.96 27.46
C PHE A 49 -21.92 25.72 28.25
N THR A 50 -23.09 25.16 27.92
CA THR A 50 -23.56 23.89 28.48
C THR A 50 -22.63 22.73 28.10
N ARG A 51 -22.16 22.65 26.85
CA ARG A 51 -21.19 21.62 26.44
C ARG A 51 -19.88 21.73 27.23
N LEU A 52 -19.29 22.93 27.27
CA LEU A 52 -18.03 23.21 27.97
C LEU A 52 -18.11 22.88 29.46
N THR A 53 -19.21 23.28 30.11
CA THR A 53 -19.44 22.94 31.53
C THR A 53 -19.52 21.42 31.69
N SER A 54 -20.28 20.74 30.83
CA SER A 54 -20.49 19.29 30.93
C SER A 54 -19.20 18.50 30.78
N ILE A 55 -18.40 18.77 29.74
CA ILE A 55 -17.13 18.07 29.51
C ILE A 55 -16.09 18.38 30.60
N THR A 56 -16.09 19.60 31.15
CA THR A 56 -15.17 19.99 32.23
C THR A 56 -15.48 19.18 33.49
N TRP A 57 -16.76 19.00 33.79
CA TRP A 57 -17.19 18.16 34.90
C TRP A 57 -16.90 16.69 34.65
N ILE A 58 -17.12 16.20 33.42
CA ILE A 58 -16.77 14.83 33.06
C ILE A 58 -15.27 14.59 33.28
N ASN A 59 -14.40 15.51 32.86
CA ASN A 59 -12.95 15.42 33.09
C ASN A 59 -12.62 15.24 34.59
N GLU A 60 -13.21 16.08 35.43
CA GLU A 60 -13.01 16.00 36.89
C GLU A 60 -13.57 14.70 37.47
N PHE A 61 -14.70 14.20 36.96
CA PHE A 61 -15.27 12.94 37.42
C PHE A 61 -14.43 11.74 36.99
N VAL A 62 -13.83 11.77 35.80
CA VAL A 62 -12.90 10.73 35.36
C VAL A 62 -11.68 10.64 36.29
N LYS A 63 -11.18 11.79 36.77
CA LYS A 63 -10.04 11.86 37.70
C LYS A 63 -10.39 11.40 39.13
N LEU A 64 -11.64 11.53 39.56
CA LEU A 64 -12.06 11.31 40.96
C LEU A 64 -12.87 10.02 41.16
N GLY A 65 -13.67 9.62 40.17
CA GLY A 65 -14.73 8.61 40.33
C GLY A 65 -14.23 7.17 40.48
N GLY A 66 -12.98 6.90 40.08
CA GLY A 66 -12.37 5.56 40.18
C GLY A 66 -13.25 4.45 39.59
N GLU A 67 -13.37 3.34 40.31
CA GLU A 67 -14.14 2.15 39.93
C GLU A 67 -15.65 2.43 39.75
N GLN A 68 -16.23 3.40 40.48
CA GLN A 68 -17.67 3.70 40.39
C GLN A 68 -18.09 4.19 39.01
N LEU A 69 -17.13 4.75 38.25
CA LEU A 69 -17.38 5.33 36.94
C LEU A 69 -17.12 4.34 35.80
N VAL A 70 -16.48 3.19 36.08
CA VAL A 70 -16.12 2.17 35.08
C VAL A 70 -17.31 1.73 34.22
N PRO A 71 -18.52 1.45 34.77
CA PRO A 71 -19.68 1.07 33.96
C PRO A 71 -20.14 2.15 32.97
N TYR A 72 -19.74 3.41 33.20
CA TYR A 72 -20.14 4.58 32.41
C TYR A 72 -19.07 5.03 31.41
N TYR A 73 -17.89 4.40 31.39
CA TYR A 73 -16.78 4.83 30.53
C TYR A 73 -17.10 4.79 29.04
N ALA A 74 -17.90 3.80 28.59
CA ALA A 74 -18.33 3.75 27.21
C ALA A 74 -19.19 4.98 26.86
N ASP A 75 -20.21 5.29 27.66
CA ASP A 75 -21.08 6.44 27.44
C ASP A 75 -20.31 7.77 27.48
N ILE A 76 -19.38 7.88 28.43
CA ILE A 76 -18.49 9.04 28.55
C ILE A 76 -17.64 9.17 27.28
N LEU A 77 -16.99 8.10 26.83
CA LEU A 77 -16.19 8.13 25.62
C LEU A 77 -17.02 8.54 24.39
N GLY A 78 -18.25 8.03 24.31
CA GLY A 78 -19.20 8.35 23.25
C GLY A 78 -19.56 9.84 23.18
N ALA A 79 -19.52 10.55 24.31
CA ALA A 79 -19.68 12.00 24.38
C ALA A 79 -18.36 12.77 24.11
N ILE A 80 -17.22 12.21 24.54
CA ILE A 80 -15.93 12.91 24.49
C ILE A 80 -15.28 12.88 23.09
N LEU A 81 -15.30 11.75 22.37
CA LEU A 81 -14.61 11.65 21.07
C LEU A 81 -15.09 12.66 20.01
N PRO A 82 -16.40 12.96 19.86
CA PRO A 82 -16.87 14.03 18.98
C PRO A 82 -16.32 15.41 19.38
N CYS A 83 -16.23 15.68 20.70
CA CYS A 83 -15.77 16.96 21.23
C CYS A 83 -14.27 17.24 21.01
N ILE A 84 -13.47 16.23 20.63
CA ILE A 84 -12.03 16.42 20.30
C ILE A 84 -11.83 17.34 19.09
N SER A 85 -12.86 17.44 18.24
CA SER A 85 -12.88 18.26 17.03
C SER A 85 -13.96 19.35 17.08
N ASP A 86 -14.45 19.72 18.28
CA ASP A 86 -15.42 20.81 18.46
C ASP A 86 -14.88 22.14 17.91
N GLU A 87 -15.77 23.06 17.51
CA GLU A 87 -15.40 24.39 17.02
C GLU A 87 -14.72 25.23 18.10
N GLU A 88 -15.13 25.06 19.36
CA GLU A 88 -14.59 25.81 20.51
C GLU A 88 -13.29 25.18 21.02
N GLU A 89 -12.23 25.99 21.13
CA GLU A 89 -10.89 25.51 21.49
C GLU A 89 -10.84 24.94 22.91
N LYS A 90 -11.49 25.61 23.87
CA LYS A 90 -11.54 25.12 25.26
C LYS A 90 -12.18 23.75 25.33
N ILE A 91 -13.21 23.50 24.51
CA ILE A 91 -13.87 22.19 24.45
C ILE A 91 -12.90 21.12 23.94
N ARG A 92 -12.19 21.40 22.85
CA ARG A 92 -11.20 20.45 22.30
C ARG A 92 -10.12 20.09 23.31
N VAL A 93 -9.59 21.08 24.04
CA VAL A 93 -8.52 20.87 25.03
C VAL A 93 -9.01 19.94 26.15
N VAL A 94 -10.17 20.25 26.73
CA VAL A 94 -10.74 19.45 27.82
C VAL A 94 -11.12 18.04 27.35
N ALA A 95 -11.68 17.92 26.14
CA ALA A 95 -12.04 16.62 25.57
C ALA A 95 -10.80 15.74 25.33
N ARG A 96 -9.70 16.30 24.82
CA ARG A 96 -8.44 15.56 24.64
C ARG A 96 -7.84 15.12 25.96
N GLU A 97 -7.80 16.00 26.96
CA GLU A 97 -7.34 15.66 28.31
C GLU A 97 -8.18 14.53 28.90
N THR A 98 -9.51 14.65 28.87
CA THR A 98 -10.44 13.63 29.36
C THR A 98 -10.24 12.29 28.67
N ASN A 99 -10.05 12.31 27.34
CA ASN A 99 -9.82 11.12 26.54
C ASN A 99 -8.48 10.43 26.88
N GLU A 100 -7.42 11.20 27.14
CA GLU A 100 -6.14 10.65 27.61
C GLU A 100 -6.27 10.03 29.01
N GLU A 101 -6.95 10.70 29.94
CA GLU A 101 -7.20 10.17 31.28
C GLU A 101 -8.00 8.86 31.21
N LEU A 102 -9.09 8.82 30.42
CA LEU A 102 -9.87 7.60 30.20
C LEU A 102 -9.04 6.44 29.64
N ARG A 103 -8.17 6.71 28.66
CA ARG A 103 -7.24 5.69 28.13
C ARG A 103 -6.18 5.27 29.14
N GLY A 104 -5.78 6.16 30.04
CA GLY A 104 -4.82 5.89 31.10
C GLY A 104 -5.32 4.87 32.11
N ILE A 105 -6.63 4.82 32.34
CA ILE A 105 -7.26 3.97 33.35
C ILE A 105 -7.14 2.49 32.97
N LYS A 106 -6.78 1.67 33.96
CA LYS A 106 -6.75 0.20 33.86
C LYS A 106 -7.95 -0.35 34.62
N ALA A 107 -9.06 -0.53 33.91
CA ALA A 107 -10.27 -1.10 34.48
C ALA A 107 -10.31 -2.63 34.24
N ASP A 108 -10.87 -3.40 35.17
CA ASP A 108 -11.10 -4.82 34.96
C ASP A 108 -12.43 -5.04 34.19
N PRO A 109 -12.48 -5.89 33.14
CA PRO A 109 -13.74 -6.24 32.47
C PRO A 109 -14.81 -6.78 33.43
N THR A 110 -14.42 -7.39 34.55
CA THR A 110 -15.34 -7.90 35.58
C THR A 110 -16.01 -6.80 36.40
N GLU A 111 -15.47 -5.58 36.41
CA GLU A 111 -16.01 -4.40 37.10
C GLU A 111 -16.98 -3.60 36.23
N GLY A 112 -17.39 -4.15 35.09
CA GLY A 112 -18.33 -3.50 34.17
C GLY A 112 -17.67 -2.68 33.06
N PHE A 113 -16.36 -2.85 32.83
CA PHE A 113 -15.68 -2.21 31.71
C PHE A 113 -16.09 -2.86 30.37
N ASP A 114 -17.08 -2.27 29.70
CA ASP A 114 -17.64 -2.80 28.45
C ASP A 114 -16.75 -2.48 27.24
N ILE A 115 -15.82 -3.40 26.96
CA ILE A 115 -14.92 -3.34 25.80
C ILE A 115 -15.71 -3.33 24.48
N GLY A 116 -16.82 -4.06 24.40
CA GLY A 116 -17.63 -4.15 23.18
C GLY A 116 -18.28 -2.81 22.84
N ALA A 117 -18.82 -2.12 23.84
CA ALA A 117 -19.38 -0.78 23.70
C ALA A 117 -18.31 0.25 23.30
N ILE A 118 -17.12 0.21 23.93
CA ILE A 118 -16.01 1.10 23.58
C ILE A 118 -15.53 0.87 22.14
N LEU A 119 -15.37 -0.39 21.72
CA LEU A 119 -15.01 -0.72 20.34
C LEU A 119 -16.07 -0.28 19.35
N SER A 120 -17.35 -0.39 19.70
CA SER A 120 -18.46 0.06 18.87
C SER A 120 -18.42 1.58 18.67
N ILE A 121 -18.11 2.33 19.72
CA ILE A 121 -17.92 3.79 19.66
C ILE A 121 -16.70 4.13 18.81
N ALA A 122 -15.54 3.56 19.09
CA ALA A 122 -14.33 3.79 18.29
C ALA A 122 -14.56 3.47 16.81
N LYS A 123 -15.25 2.35 16.50
CA LYS A 123 -15.64 1.98 15.14
C LYS A 123 -16.53 3.01 14.47
N ARG A 124 -17.50 3.60 15.20
CA ARG A 124 -18.35 4.68 14.69
C ARG A 124 -17.50 5.90 14.34
N GLU A 125 -16.61 6.30 15.25
CA GLU A 125 -15.77 7.49 15.12
C GLU A 125 -14.68 7.35 14.03
N LEU A 126 -14.34 6.14 13.57
CA LEU A 126 -13.51 5.95 12.36
C LEU A 126 -14.12 6.59 11.10
N ASN A 127 -15.44 6.81 11.07
CA ASN A 127 -16.11 7.46 9.95
C ASN A 127 -16.32 8.97 10.19
N SER A 128 -15.72 9.54 11.24
CA SER A 128 -15.79 10.98 11.53
C SER A 128 -15.17 11.79 10.38
N GLU A 129 -15.78 12.92 10.04
CA GLU A 129 -15.23 13.86 9.05
C GLU A 129 -13.89 14.46 9.54
N HIS A 130 -13.70 14.52 10.85
CA HIS A 130 -12.53 15.13 11.47
C HIS A 130 -11.39 14.13 11.67
N GLU A 131 -10.23 14.44 11.10
CA GLU A 131 -9.01 13.63 11.20
C GLU A 131 -8.60 13.36 12.66
N ALA A 132 -8.65 14.37 13.53
CA ALA A 132 -8.27 14.22 14.94
C ALA A 132 -9.14 13.17 15.65
N THR A 133 -10.46 13.18 15.46
CA THR A 133 -11.35 12.19 16.06
C THR A 133 -11.08 10.77 15.54
N ARG A 134 -10.79 10.61 14.24
CA ARG A 134 -10.42 9.30 13.66
C ARG A 134 -9.10 8.76 14.25
N ILE A 135 -8.11 9.63 14.44
CA ILE A 135 -6.83 9.29 15.09
C ILE A 135 -7.07 8.77 16.51
N GLU A 136 -7.89 9.47 17.29
CA GLU A 136 -8.16 9.10 18.68
C GLU A 136 -8.93 7.77 18.79
N ALA A 137 -9.85 7.51 17.86
CA ALA A 137 -10.51 6.22 17.73
C ALA A 137 -9.50 5.07 17.48
N LEU A 138 -8.49 5.28 16.64
CA LEU A 138 -7.44 4.29 16.40
C LEU A 138 -6.52 4.08 17.60
N HIS A 139 -6.25 5.12 18.38
CA HIS A 139 -5.55 4.97 19.65
C HIS A 139 -6.33 4.12 20.65
N TRP A 140 -7.67 4.19 20.64
CA TRP A 140 -8.51 3.26 21.41
C TRP A 140 -8.41 1.82 20.91
N PHE A 141 -8.49 1.56 19.60
CA PHE A 141 -8.27 0.22 19.06
C PHE A 141 -6.91 -0.36 19.49
N SER A 142 -5.84 0.43 19.38
CA SER A 142 -4.49 0.03 19.76
C SER A 142 -4.39 -0.27 21.27
N THR A 143 -4.93 0.62 22.12
CA THR A 143 -4.90 0.46 23.58
C THR A 143 -5.66 -0.78 24.02
N LEU A 144 -6.87 -0.98 23.50
CA LEU A 144 -7.70 -2.15 23.83
C LEU A 144 -7.07 -3.45 23.34
N LEU A 145 -6.50 -3.47 22.15
CA LEU A 145 -5.82 -4.65 21.62
C LEU A 145 -4.59 -5.05 22.47
N VAL A 146 -3.86 -4.07 23.01
CA VAL A 146 -2.70 -4.32 23.88
C VAL A 146 -3.12 -4.80 25.27
N ARG A 147 -4.18 -4.24 25.85
CA ARG A 147 -4.57 -4.50 27.24
C ARG A 147 -5.55 -5.66 27.40
N TYR A 148 -6.45 -5.85 26.43
CA TYR A 148 -7.58 -6.78 26.50
C TYR A 148 -7.68 -7.59 25.20
N ARG A 149 -6.57 -8.24 24.82
CA ARG A 149 -6.45 -8.92 23.52
C ARG A 149 -7.54 -9.98 23.31
N VAL A 150 -7.85 -10.78 24.32
CA VAL A 150 -8.80 -11.90 24.20
C VAL A 150 -10.21 -11.37 23.91
N GLU A 151 -10.63 -10.37 24.67
CA GLU A 151 -11.91 -9.70 24.54
C GLU A 151 -12.00 -8.92 23.22
N PHE A 152 -10.94 -8.23 22.83
CA PHE A 152 -10.85 -7.53 21.54
C PHE A 152 -11.06 -8.50 20.38
N LEU A 153 -10.39 -9.66 20.41
CA LEU A 153 -10.46 -10.66 19.33
C LEU A 153 -11.86 -11.25 19.18
N ALA A 154 -12.67 -11.28 20.24
CA ALA A 154 -14.08 -11.71 20.15
C ALA A 154 -14.92 -10.81 19.22
N TYR A 155 -14.54 -9.54 19.06
CA TYR A 155 -15.21 -8.57 18.18
C TYR A 155 -14.50 -8.39 16.82
N LEU A 156 -13.43 -9.14 16.56
CA LEU A 156 -12.57 -8.91 15.40
C LEU A 156 -13.35 -8.97 14.07
N ASN A 157 -14.30 -9.91 13.93
CA ASN A 157 -15.10 -10.05 12.71
C ASN A 157 -15.85 -8.78 12.33
N ASP A 158 -16.33 -8.02 13.33
CA ASP A 158 -17.08 -6.78 13.12
C ASP A 158 -16.18 -5.56 12.89
N ILE A 159 -14.91 -5.65 13.29
CA ILE A 159 -13.95 -4.53 13.32
C ILE A 159 -12.94 -4.60 12.17
N PHE A 160 -12.59 -5.82 11.75
CA PHE A 160 -11.52 -6.05 10.79
C PHE A 160 -11.78 -5.35 9.45
N ASN A 161 -12.98 -5.53 8.87
CA ASN A 161 -13.35 -4.87 7.61
C ASN A 161 -13.39 -3.34 7.72
N PRO A 162 -14.00 -2.72 8.76
CA PRO A 162 -13.89 -1.28 8.98
C PRO A 162 -12.45 -0.76 9.04
N LEU A 163 -11.57 -1.41 9.80
CA LEU A 163 -10.15 -1.03 9.86
C LEU A 163 -9.47 -1.17 8.49
N LEU A 164 -9.75 -2.25 7.77
CA LEU A 164 -9.22 -2.46 6.44
C LEU A 164 -9.69 -1.39 5.43
N ASN A 165 -10.94 -0.95 5.51
CA ASN A 165 -11.44 0.16 4.69
C ASN A 165 -10.75 1.48 5.02
N ALA A 166 -10.41 1.70 6.31
CA ALA A 166 -9.68 2.89 6.76
C ALA A 166 -8.24 2.99 6.21
N LEU A 167 -7.70 1.95 5.55
CA LEU A 167 -6.44 2.04 4.80
C LEU A 167 -6.56 2.96 3.56
N SER A 168 -7.78 3.27 3.13
CA SER A 168 -8.06 4.22 2.04
C SER A 168 -8.28 5.66 2.54
N ASP A 169 -8.09 5.95 3.84
CA ASP A 169 -8.30 7.27 4.42
C ASP A 169 -7.46 8.36 3.72
N PRO A 170 -7.93 9.61 3.60
CA PRO A 170 -7.14 10.73 3.05
C PRO A 170 -5.92 11.13 3.90
N SER A 171 -5.88 10.85 5.21
CA SER A 171 -4.76 11.19 6.09
C SER A 171 -3.72 10.07 6.16
N ASP A 172 -2.45 10.42 5.97
CA ASP A 172 -1.33 9.51 6.19
C ASP A 172 -1.23 9.07 7.67
N ALA A 173 -1.52 9.97 8.62
CA ALA A 173 -1.47 9.66 10.05
C ALA A 173 -2.50 8.57 10.42
N VAL A 174 -3.71 8.67 9.89
CA VAL A 174 -4.76 7.66 10.07
C VAL A 174 -4.32 6.32 9.47
N VAL A 175 -3.84 6.31 8.21
CA VAL A 175 -3.37 5.07 7.55
C VAL A 175 -2.24 4.41 8.33
N LEU A 176 -1.29 5.18 8.86
CA LEU A 176 -0.18 4.65 9.66
C LEU A 176 -0.67 3.98 10.94
N LEU A 177 -1.62 4.59 11.66
CA LEU A 177 -2.22 4.00 12.88
C LEU A 177 -3.07 2.76 12.56
N VAL A 178 -3.83 2.77 11.47
CA VAL A 178 -4.56 1.59 10.99
C VAL A 178 -3.60 0.42 10.74
N LEU A 179 -2.45 0.68 10.11
CA LEU A 179 -1.44 -0.35 9.87
C LEU A 179 -0.78 -0.85 11.16
N GLU A 180 -0.63 0.00 12.18
CA GLU A 180 -0.15 -0.43 13.49
C GLU A 180 -1.12 -1.39 14.19
N VAL A 181 -2.41 -1.06 14.17
CA VAL A 181 -3.45 -1.94 14.73
C VAL A 181 -3.47 -3.28 13.97
N HIS A 182 -3.49 -3.24 12.64
CA HIS A 182 -3.45 -4.45 11.81
C HIS A 182 -2.18 -5.28 11.99
N ALA A 183 -1.01 -4.63 12.16
CA ALA A 183 0.23 -5.36 12.40
C ALA A 183 0.19 -6.14 13.72
N ARG A 184 -0.43 -5.59 14.76
CA ARG A 184 -0.60 -6.31 16.04
C ARG A 184 -1.58 -7.48 15.93
N ILE A 185 -2.66 -7.33 15.16
CA ILE A 185 -3.58 -8.43 14.85
C ILE A 185 -2.83 -9.51 14.03
N ALA A 186 -2.00 -9.09 13.08
CA ALA A 186 -1.20 -9.94 12.18
C ALA A 186 0.05 -10.57 12.84
N GLU A 187 0.21 -10.47 14.16
CA GLU A 187 1.14 -11.33 14.90
C GLU A 187 0.75 -12.81 14.73
N GLU A 188 -0.54 -13.10 14.58
CA GLU A 188 -1.04 -14.43 14.25
C GLU A 188 -0.94 -14.73 12.74
N PRO A 189 -0.41 -15.89 12.33
CA PRO A 189 -0.15 -16.20 10.92
C PRO A 189 -1.38 -16.12 10.01
N HIS A 190 -2.55 -16.58 10.48
CA HIS A 190 -3.78 -16.55 9.69
C HIS A 190 -4.27 -15.12 9.41
N HIS A 191 -4.17 -14.24 10.41
CA HIS A 191 -4.51 -12.83 10.27
C HIS A 191 -3.53 -12.09 9.37
N PHE A 192 -2.24 -12.45 9.42
CA PHE A 192 -1.23 -11.90 8.52
C PHE A 192 -1.54 -12.24 7.05
N HIS A 193 -1.81 -13.50 6.73
CA HIS A 193 -2.20 -13.90 5.38
C HIS A 193 -3.46 -13.18 4.91
N HIS A 194 -4.48 -13.04 5.79
CA HIS A 194 -5.72 -12.33 5.48
C HIS A 194 -5.46 -10.84 5.19
N LEU A 195 -4.62 -10.17 5.99
CA LEU A 195 -4.25 -8.77 5.77
C LEU A 195 -3.57 -8.56 4.41
N VAL A 196 -2.55 -9.37 4.08
CA VAL A 196 -1.81 -9.21 2.81
C VAL A 196 -2.71 -9.56 1.61
N SER A 197 -3.52 -10.61 1.73
CA SER A 197 -4.50 -10.99 0.71
C SER A 197 -5.55 -9.90 0.48
N TYR A 198 -6.04 -9.28 1.55
CA TYR A 198 -6.95 -8.14 1.44
C TYR A 198 -6.27 -6.96 0.74
N LEU A 199 -5.06 -6.58 1.15
CA LEU A 199 -4.31 -5.49 0.54
C LEU A 199 -4.12 -5.68 -0.97
N ILE A 200 -3.71 -6.88 -1.40
CA ILE A 200 -3.55 -7.22 -2.82
C ILE A 200 -4.88 -7.06 -3.55
N ARG A 201 -5.98 -7.59 -3.01
CA ARG A 201 -7.33 -7.42 -3.58
C ARG A 201 -7.77 -5.95 -3.64
N THR A 202 -7.47 -5.16 -2.62
CA THR A 202 -7.81 -3.73 -2.60
C THR A 202 -7.00 -2.96 -3.63
N PHE A 203 -5.71 -3.24 -3.77
CA PHE A 203 -4.87 -2.63 -4.81
C PHE A 203 -5.27 -3.05 -6.22
N HIS A 204 -5.75 -4.29 -6.39
CA HIS A 204 -6.33 -4.78 -7.64
C HIS A 204 -7.61 -4.00 -7.99
N ASN A 205 -8.54 -3.87 -7.04
CA ASN A 205 -9.82 -3.21 -7.28
C ASN A 205 -9.71 -1.68 -7.34
N ASN A 206 -8.66 -1.09 -6.77
CA ASN A 206 -8.44 0.35 -6.71
C ASN A 206 -6.97 0.70 -7.02
N HIS A 207 -6.64 0.80 -8.31
CA HIS A 207 -5.30 1.18 -8.75
C HIS A 207 -4.84 2.56 -8.25
N VAL A 208 -5.75 3.50 -8.02
CA VAL A 208 -5.42 4.83 -7.49
C VAL A 208 -4.86 4.72 -6.07
N LEU A 209 -5.38 3.78 -5.26
CA LEU A 209 -4.84 3.53 -3.93
C LEU A 209 -3.41 2.99 -4.00
N LEU A 210 -3.13 2.06 -4.93
CA LEU A 210 -1.78 1.53 -5.14
C LEU A 210 -0.80 2.65 -5.54
N GLU A 211 -1.20 3.51 -6.48
CA GLU A 211 -0.36 4.62 -6.96
C GLU A 211 -0.08 5.66 -5.87
N LYS A 212 -1.10 6.06 -5.10
CA LYS A 212 -0.96 7.11 -4.08
C LYS A 212 -0.37 6.61 -2.77
N ARG A 213 -0.76 5.41 -2.32
CA ARG A 213 -0.49 4.93 -0.96
C ARG A 213 0.26 3.61 -0.90
N GLY A 214 0.34 2.85 -1.99
CA GLY A 214 0.95 1.52 -2.00
C GLY A 214 2.36 1.50 -1.43
N ALA A 215 3.18 2.51 -1.79
CA ALA A 215 4.51 2.67 -1.23
C ALA A 215 4.48 2.88 0.29
N LEU A 216 3.67 3.81 0.81
CA LEU A 216 3.56 4.06 2.25
C LEU A 216 3.14 2.79 3.01
N ILE A 217 2.11 2.11 2.52
CA ILE A 217 1.54 0.90 3.15
C ILE A 217 2.57 -0.23 3.21
N VAL A 218 3.17 -0.61 2.08
CA VAL A 218 4.14 -1.71 2.02
C VAL A 218 5.37 -1.40 2.87
N ARG A 219 5.88 -0.16 2.80
CA ARG A 219 7.03 0.29 3.59
C ARG A 219 6.75 0.20 5.09
N ARG A 220 5.58 0.69 5.54
CA ARG A 220 5.20 0.63 6.95
C ARG A 220 5.01 -0.80 7.43
N LEU A 221 4.39 -1.68 6.64
CA LEU A 221 4.29 -3.10 6.97
C LEU A 221 5.66 -3.77 7.10
N CYS A 222 6.61 -3.45 6.22
CA CYS A 222 7.98 -3.97 6.32
C CYS A 222 8.65 -3.58 7.64
N VAL A 223 8.42 -2.35 8.13
CA VAL A 223 8.92 -1.88 9.42
C VAL A 223 8.24 -2.60 10.59
N LEU A 224 6.94 -2.83 10.52
CA LEU A 224 6.15 -3.37 11.64
C LEU A 224 6.23 -4.90 11.76
N LEU A 225 6.27 -5.62 10.63
CA LEU A 225 6.13 -7.08 10.56
C LEU A 225 7.38 -7.80 10.03
N GLY A 226 8.40 -7.03 9.64
CA GLY A 226 9.63 -7.53 9.04
C GLY A 226 9.57 -7.61 7.52
N ALA A 227 10.52 -6.95 6.85
CA ALA A 227 10.57 -6.83 5.39
C ALA A 227 10.61 -8.18 4.68
N GLU A 228 11.37 -9.15 5.19
CA GLU A 228 11.46 -10.50 4.60
C GLU A 228 10.12 -11.22 4.63
N LYS A 229 9.47 -11.25 5.80
CA LYS A 229 8.16 -11.90 5.98
C LYS A 229 7.12 -11.29 5.05
N VAL A 230 7.07 -9.96 4.98
CA VAL A 230 6.15 -9.22 4.10
C VAL A 230 6.40 -9.55 2.63
N TYR A 231 7.64 -9.46 2.15
CA TYR A 231 7.94 -9.70 0.74
C TYR A 231 7.71 -11.15 0.31
N ARG A 232 7.98 -12.13 1.19
CA ARG A 232 7.66 -13.54 0.94
C ARG A 232 6.15 -13.76 0.80
N GLU A 233 5.35 -13.17 1.69
CA GLU A 233 3.89 -13.30 1.65
C GLU A 233 3.28 -12.65 0.41
N PHE A 234 3.71 -11.43 0.08
CA PHE A 234 3.32 -10.77 -1.17
C PHE A 234 3.68 -11.63 -2.38
N SER A 235 4.87 -12.24 -2.37
CA SER A 235 5.32 -13.07 -3.48
C SER A 235 4.52 -14.36 -3.62
N ALA A 236 4.23 -15.05 -2.52
CA ALA A 236 3.42 -16.26 -2.51
C ALA A 236 2.00 -16.02 -3.04
N ILE A 237 1.37 -14.90 -2.66
CA ILE A 237 0.02 -14.57 -3.16
C ILE A 237 0.08 -14.17 -4.64
N LEU A 238 1.03 -13.31 -5.02
CA LEU A 238 1.17 -12.84 -6.40
C LEU A 238 1.59 -13.92 -7.39
N GLU A 239 2.25 -14.98 -6.95
CA GLU A 239 2.55 -16.15 -7.79
C GLU A 239 1.28 -16.83 -8.31
N SER A 240 0.21 -16.82 -7.50
CA SER A 240 -1.09 -17.41 -7.83
C SER A 240 -2.10 -16.42 -8.45
N GLU A 241 -1.67 -15.19 -8.73
CA GLU A 241 -2.55 -14.14 -9.23
C GLU A 241 -2.97 -14.39 -10.68
N ILE A 242 -4.28 -14.26 -10.93
CA ILE A 242 -4.90 -14.59 -12.21
C ILE A 242 -4.83 -13.37 -13.15
N ASP A 243 -5.01 -12.16 -12.62
CA ASP A 243 -4.83 -10.94 -13.40
C ASP A 243 -3.34 -10.66 -13.61
N LEU A 244 -2.86 -11.08 -14.78
CA LEU A 244 -1.48 -10.91 -15.20
C LEU A 244 -1.07 -9.43 -15.29
N ASP A 245 -1.95 -8.54 -15.74
CA ASP A 245 -1.65 -7.11 -15.86
C ASP A 245 -1.44 -6.50 -14.48
N PHE A 246 -2.35 -6.77 -13.55
CA PHE A 246 -2.23 -6.33 -12.17
C PHE A 246 -0.99 -6.93 -11.47
N ALA A 247 -0.76 -8.24 -11.60
CA ALA A 247 0.42 -8.90 -11.03
C ALA A 247 1.71 -8.22 -11.49
N SER A 248 1.81 -7.88 -12.79
CA SER A 248 2.97 -7.16 -13.32
C SER A 248 3.12 -5.76 -12.70
N VAL A 249 2.02 -5.00 -12.56
CA VAL A 249 2.04 -3.66 -11.96
C VAL A 249 2.45 -3.72 -10.49
N MET A 250 1.88 -4.66 -9.72
CA MET A 250 2.19 -4.83 -8.31
C MET A 250 3.65 -5.24 -8.08
N VAL A 251 4.16 -6.18 -8.88
CA VAL A 251 5.58 -6.58 -8.85
C VAL A 251 6.50 -5.41 -9.19
N GLN A 252 6.14 -4.58 -10.17
CA GLN A 252 6.91 -3.37 -10.50
C GLN A 252 6.94 -2.38 -9.32
N ALA A 253 5.83 -2.20 -8.62
CA ALA A 253 5.75 -1.35 -7.43
C ALA A 253 6.63 -1.91 -6.29
N LEU A 254 6.50 -3.21 -5.97
CA LEU A 254 7.32 -3.88 -4.96
C LEU A 254 8.81 -3.81 -5.29
N ASN A 255 9.18 -3.96 -6.56
CA ASN A 255 10.55 -3.85 -7.01
C ASN A 255 11.11 -2.43 -6.84
N LEU A 256 10.33 -1.40 -7.17
CA LEU A 256 10.73 -0.02 -6.94
C LEU A 256 10.92 0.26 -5.44
N ILE A 257 10.01 -0.20 -4.59
CA ILE A 257 10.09 -0.06 -3.12
C ILE A 257 11.34 -0.76 -2.59
N LEU A 258 11.60 -2.00 -3.04
CA LEU A 258 12.78 -2.80 -2.68
C LEU A 258 14.08 -2.05 -3.00
N LEU A 259 14.14 -1.43 -4.17
CA LEU A 259 15.33 -0.75 -4.66
C LEU A 259 15.51 0.65 -4.09
N THR A 260 14.49 1.32 -3.58
CA THR A 260 14.58 2.74 -3.19
C THR A 260 14.48 2.97 -1.69
N SER A 261 13.75 2.13 -0.97
CA SER A 261 13.41 2.38 0.44
C SER A 261 14.57 2.01 1.37
N THR A 262 14.75 2.76 2.45
CA THR A 262 15.89 2.58 3.37
C THR A 262 15.70 1.38 4.30
N GLU A 263 14.47 1.15 4.77
CA GLU A 263 14.10 0.06 5.66
C GLU A 263 14.27 -1.34 5.05
N LEU A 264 14.46 -1.45 3.73
CA LEU A 264 14.79 -2.71 3.03
C LEU A 264 16.29 -2.95 2.90
N GLY A 265 17.12 -2.26 3.68
CA GLY A 265 18.58 -2.44 3.71
C GLY A 265 19.03 -3.87 4.02
N GLU A 266 18.44 -4.49 5.05
CA GLU A 266 18.76 -5.86 5.45
C GLU A 266 18.32 -6.87 4.39
N LEU A 267 17.09 -6.72 3.86
CA LEU A 267 16.56 -7.58 2.81
C LEU A 267 17.44 -7.55 1.55
N ARG A 268 17.88 -6.35 1.12
CA ARG A 268 18.82 -6.21 0.01
C ARG A 268 20.18 -6.85 0.30
N SER A 269 20.66 -6.77 1.53
CA SER A 269 21.94 -7.37 1.92
C SER A 269 21.86 -8.90 1.92
N LEU A 270 20.73 -9.46 2.33
CA LEU A 270 20.44 -10.88 2.23
C LEU A 270 20.37 -11.33 0.76
N LEU A 271 19.65 -10.59 -0.09
CA LEU A 271 19.58 -10.86 -1.54
C LEU A 271 20.94 -10.78 -2.23
N LYS A 272 21.81 -9.84 -1.87
CA LYS A 272 23.19 -9.76 -2.43
C LYS A 272 24.04 -10.99 -2.16
N ARG A 273 23.70 -11.77 -1.12
CA ARG A 273 24.39 -13.01 -0.72
C ARG A 273 23.68 -14.27 -1.21
N SER A 274 22.66 -14.17 -2.07
CA SER A 274 21.85 -15.32 -2.48
C SER A 274 22.65 -16.45 -3.14
N LEU A 275 23.81 -16.15 -3.74
CA LEU A 275 24.66 -17.16 -4.37
C LEU A 275 25.52 -17.96 -3.38
N VAL A 276 25.65 -17.49 -2.14
CA VAL A 276 26.54 -18.08 -1.11
C VAL A 276 25.80 -18.46 0.17
N ASP A 277 24.69 -17.80 0.48
CA ASP A 277 23.91 -17.97 1.70
C ASP A 277 22.58 -18.71 1.41
N SER A 278 22.25 -19.72 2.22
CA SER A 278 21.04 -20.53 2.01
C SER A 278 19.77 -19.71 2.22
N CYS A 279 19.71 -18.86 3.25
CA CYS A 279 18.55 -18.01 3.51
C CYS A 279 18.35 -16.99 2.37
N GLY A 280 19.44 -16.40 1.87
CA GLY A 280 19.43 -15.54 0.69
C GLY A 280 18.95 -16.26 -0.56
N LYS A 281 19.40 -17.50 -0.79
CA LYS A 281 18.91 -18.36 -1.87
C LYS A 281 17.40 -18.57 -1.78
N ASP A 282 16.90 -18.97 -0.62
CA ASP A 282 15.47 -19.26 -0.43
C ASP A 282 14.63 -17.99 -0.58
N LEU A 283 15.16 -16.83 -0.19
CA LEU A 283 14.53 -15.54 -0.43
C LEU A 283 14.49 -15.20 -1.92
N PHE A 284 15.62 -15.33 -2.61
CA PHE A 284 15.70 -15.09 -4.04
C PHE A 284 14.71 -15.96 -4.82
N GLN A 285 14.65 -17.25 -4.52
CA GLN A 285 13.72 -18.19 -5.17
C GLN A 285 12.26 -17.84 -4.87
N SER A 286 11.95 -17.48 -3.62
CA SER A 286 10.62 -17.02 -3.23
C SER A 286 10.22 -15.80 -4.06
N LEU A 287 11.03 -14.74 -4.08
CA LEU A 287 10.69 -13.52 -4.85
C LEU A 287 10.64 -13.75 -6.35
N TYR A 288 11.54 -14.58 -6.89
CA TYR A 288 11.58 -14.88 -8.32
C TYR A 288 10.24 -15.44 -8.83
N ALA A 289 9.54 -16.22 -8.00
CA ALA A 289 8.27 -16.85 -8.32
C ALA A 289 7.17 -15.85 -8.72
N SER A 290 7.14 -14.66 -8.13
CA SER A 290 6.25 -13.58 -8.59
C SER A 290 6.98 -12.52 -9.43
N TRP A 291 8.29 -12.31 -9.26
CA TRP A 291 9.02 -11.30 -10.03
C TRP A 291 9.02 -11.58 -11.53
N ARG A 292 8.85 -12.86 -11.93
CA ARG A 292 8.69 -13.29 -13.32
C ARG A 292 7.47 -12.70 -14.05
N HIS A 293 6.51 -12.08 -13.36
CA HIS A 293 5.44 -11.30 -14.02
C HIS A 293 5.96 -10.00 -14.65
N SER A 294 7.20 -9.58 -14.35
CA SER A 294 7.83 -8.40 -14.95
C SER A 294 9.29 -8.67 -15.34
N PRO A 295 9.66 -8.55 -16.63
CA PRO A 295 11.04 -8.70 -17.09
C PRO A 295 12.02 -7.79 -16.36
N MET A 296 11.67 -6.51 -16.20
CA MET A 296 12.56 -5.52 -15.58
C MET A 296 12.75 -5.79 -14.09
N ALA A 297 11.69 -6.22 -13.38
CA ALA A 297 11.80 -6.63 -11.98
C ALA A 297 12.70 -7.87 -11.85
N THR A 298 12.51 -8.88 -12.71
CA THR A 298 13.33 -10.09 -12.73
C THR A 298 14.80 -9.77 -12.97
N ILE A 299 15.10 -8.96 -13.98
CA ILE A 299 16.47 -8.53 -14.29
C ILE A 299 17.05 -7.74 -13.10
N SER A 300 16.31 -6.81 -12.50
CA SER A 300 16.81 -6.05 -11.36
C SER A 300 17.04 -6.92 -10.12
N LEU A 301 16.21 -7.95 -9.89
CA LEU A 301 16.42 -8.93 -8.83
C LEU A 301 17.70 -9.74 -9.08
N CYS A 302 17.94 -10.18 -10.32
CA CYS A 302 19.17 -10.88 -10.68
C CYS A 302 20.41 -10.00 -10.52
N LEU A 303 20.33 -8.73 -10.95
CA LEU A 303 21.39 -7.74 -10.77
C LEU A 303 21.66 -7.51 -9.28
N LEU A 304 20.59 -7.37 -8.46
CA LEU A 304 20.70 -7.21 -7.01
C LEU A 304 21.39 -8.40 -6.33
N ALA A 305 21.05 -9.62 -6.77
CA ALA A 305 21.60 -10.86 -6.25
C ALA A 305 22.96 -11.25 -6.86
N GLN A 306 23.52 -10.42 -7.75
CA GLN A 306 24.76 -10.68 -8.49
C GLN A 306 24.72 -11.90 -9.43
N ALA A 307 23.51 -12.37 -9.77
CA ALA A 307 23.27 -13.46 -10.70
C ALA A 307 23.36 -12.98 -12.16
N TYR A 308 24.52 -12.45 -12.56
CA TYR A 308 24.70 -11.79 -13.86
C TYR A 308 24.59 -12.73 -15.05
N SER A 309 25.04 -13.98 -14.91
CA SER A 309 24.90 -15.00 -15.96
C SER A 309 23.41 -15.23 -16.25
N HIS A 310 22.60 -15.43 -15.21
CA HIS A 310 21.17 -15.60 -15.33
C HIS A 310 20.47 -14.34 -15.86
N ALA A 311 20.86 -13.15 -15.39
CA ALA A 311 20.34 -11.88 -15.92
C ALA A 311 20.57 -11.76 -17.44
N SER A 312 21.75 -12.15 -17.92
CA SER A 312 22.05 -12.20 -19.35
C SER A 312 21.17 -13.21 -20.10
N CYS A 313 20.92 -14.39 -19.53
CA CYS A 313 20.03 -15.40 -20.14
C CYS A 313 18.58 -14.89 -20.21
N VAL A 314 18.07 -14.25 -19.15
CA VAL A 314 16.74 -13.63 -19.13
C VAL A 314 16.62 -12.58 -20.23
N ILE A 315 17.62 -11.69 -20.40
CA ILE A 315 17.63 -10.68 -21.48
C ILE A 315 17.60 -11.34 -22.86
N GLN A 316 18.36 -12.42 -23.07
CA GLN A 316 18.42 -13.13 -24.35
C GLN A 316 17.13 -13.89 -24.68
N SER A 317 16.35 -14.27 -23.66
CA SER A 317 15.05 -14.93 -23.85
C SER A 317 13.91 -13.99 -24.25
N LEU A 318 14.12 -12.67 -24.16
CA LEU A 318 13.10 -11.68 -24.55
C LEU A 318 12.92 -11.65 -26.07
N GLY A 319 11.67 -11.78 -26.52
CA GLY A 319 11.32 -11.70 -27.94
C GLY A 319 10.98 -10.27 -28.39
N GLU A 320 10.87 -10.06 -29.70
CA GLU A 320 10.48 -8.76 -30.27
C GLU A 320 9.10 -8.30 -29.76
N GLU A 321 8.17 -9.24 -29.54
CA GLU A 321 6.82 -8.96 -29.03
C GLU A 321 6.81 -8.35 -27.61
N ASP A 322 7.87 -8.58 -26.83
CA ASP A 322 7.97 -8.08 -25.46
C ASP A 322 8.42 -6.60 -25.42
N ILE A 323 9.02 -6.09 -26.50
CA ILE A 323 9.61 -4.75 -26.59
C ILE A 323 8.55 -3.72 -26.98
N ASN A 324 7.67 -3.38 -26.04
CA ASN A 324 6.64 -2.35 -26.19
C ASN A 324 6.99 -1.05 -25.43
N VAL A 325 6.13 -0.03 -25.55
CA VAL A 325 6.36 1.27 -24.88
C VAL A 325 6.42 1.12 -23.35
N LYS A 326 5.55 0.28 -22.76
CA LYS A 326 5.57 0.03 -21.31
C LYS A 326 6.90 -0.60 -20.87
N PHE A 327 7.40 -1.55 -21.65
CA PHE A 327 8.72 -2.16 -21.46
C PHE A 327 9.83 -1.12 -21.49
N LEU A 328 9.86 -0.26 -22.51
CA LEU A 328 10.90 0.78 -22.66
C LEU A 328 10.90 1.79 -21.51
N VAL A 329 9.72 2.17 -21.00
CA VAL A 329 9.60 3.04 -19.83
C VAL A 329 10.19 2.37 -18.58
N GLN A 330 9.91 1.08 -18.37
CA GLN A 330 10.46 0.34 -17.24
C GLN A 330 11.97 0.12 -17.37
N LEU A 331 12.47 -0.10 -18.59
CA LEU A 331 13.89 -0.19 -18.86
C LEU A 331 14.61 1.14 -18.58
N ASP A 332 14.05 2.28 -19.01
CA ASP A 332 14.62 3.60 -18.70
C ASP A 332 14.67 3.84 -17.18
N LYS A 333 13.60 3.48 -16.44
CA LYS A 333 13.57 3.52 -14.97
C LYS A 333 14.66 2.65 -14.35
N LEU A 334 14.83 1.41 -14.82
CA LEU A 334 15.87 0.51 -14.31
C LEU A 334 17.26 1.09 -14.52
N ILE A 335 17.58 1.62 -15.71
CA ILE A 335 18.89 2.22 -15.97
C ILE A 335 19.17 3.40 -15.04
N ARG A 336 18.17 4.25 -14.78
CA ARG A 336 18.32 5.32 -13.77
C ARG A 336 18.56 4.76 -12.38
N LEU A 337 17.88 3.67 -12.02
CA LEU A 337 18.09 3.00 -10.73
C LEU A 337 19.50 2.43 -10.60
N LEU A 338 20.13 1.94 -11.68
CA LEU A 338 21.52 1.47 -11.64
C LEU A 338 22.53 2.56 -11.23
N GLU A 339 22.18 3.83 -11.41
CA GLU A 339 22.99 4.96 -10.96
C GLU A 339 22.82 5.29 -9.48
N THR A 340 21.78 4.76 -8.83
CA THR A 340 21.51 5.02 -7.41
C THR A 340 22.49 4.29 -6.49
N PRO A 341 22.66 4.73 -5.22
CA PRO A 341 23.61 4.13 -4.29
C PRO A 341 23.43 2.62 -4.08
N VAL A 342 22.22 2.10 -4.25
CA VAL A 342 21.89 0.68 -4.04
C VAL A 342 22.71 -0.24 -4.95
N PHE A 343 22.98 0.22 -6.18
CA PHE A 343 23.81 -0.46 -7.17
C PHE A 343 25.23 0.12 -7.29
N ALA A 344 25.72 0.85 -6.29
CA ALA A 344 27.10 1.33 -6.27
C ALA A 344 28.12 0.19 -6.42
N TYR A 345 27.87 -0.95 -5.78
CA TYR A 345 28.73 -2.13 -5.88
C TYR A 345 28.84 -2.68 -7.31
N LEU A 346 27.77 -2.66 -8.12
CA LEU A 346 27.84 -3.05 -9.54
C LEU A 346 28.83 -2.19 -10.30
N ARG A 347 28.78 -0.88 -10.06
CA ARG A 347 29.64 0.10 -10.73
C ARG A 347 31.10 -0.06 -10.30
N LEU A 348 31.34 -0.40 -9.03
CA LEU A 348 32.68 -0.73 -8.53
C LEU A 348 33.21 -2.04 -9.15
N GLN A 349 32.36 -3.04 -9.36
CA GLN A 349 32.72 -4.29 -10.03
C GLN A 349 33.12 -4.09 -11.51
N LEU A 350 32.65 -3.01 -12.15
CA LEU A 350 33.08 -2.65 -13.50
C LEU A 350 34.57 -2.23 -13.58
N LEU A 351 35.24 -1.98 -12.44
CA LEU A 351 36.69 -1.76 -12.44
C LEU A 351 37.47 -3.04 -12.78
N GLU A 352 36.87 -4.21 -12.60
CA GLU A 352 37.48 -5.52 -12.87
C GLU A 352 36.71 -6.27 -13.98
N PRO A 353 36.75 -5.81 -15.24
CA PRO A 353 35.92 -6.34 -16.33
C PRO A 353 36.19 -7.83 -16.63
N GLY A 354 37.42 -8.30 -16.38
CA GLY A 354 37.79 -9.71 -16.56
C GLY A 354 37.13 -10.66 -15.56
N LYS A 355 36.85 -10.21 -14.32
CA LYS A 355 36.17 -11.02 -13.31
C LYS A 355 34.65 -11.00 -13.47
N HIS A 356 34.11 -9.90 -14.01
CA HIS A 356 32.67 -9.66 -14.13
C HIS A 356 32.22 -9.59 -15.60
N THR A 357 32.64 -10.55 -16.42
CA THR A 357 32.29 -10.63 -17.86
C THR A 357 30.78 -10.70 -18.10
N TRP A 358 30.07 -11.48 -17.30
CA TRP A 358 28.61 -11.59 -17.37
C TRP A 358 27.88 -10.29 -17.01
N LEU A 359 28.43 -9.48 -16.10
CA LEU A 359 27.88 -8.15 -15.80
C LEU A 359 27.98 -7.25 -17.02
N LEU A 360 29.14 -7.21 -17.68
CA LEU A 360 29.31 -6.47 -18.92
C LEU A 360 28.34 -6.94 -20.00
N LYS A 361 28.24 -8.25 -20.23
CA LYS A 361 27.30 -8.83 -21.21
C LYS A 361 25.86 -8.43 -20.91
N THR A 362 25.45 -8.45 -19.64
CA THR A 362 24.12 -8.01 -19.19
C THR A 362 23.90 -6.52 -19.48
N LEU A 363 24.83 -5.64 -19.12
CA LEU A 363 24.72 -4.21 -19.34
C LEU A 363 24.71 -3.84 -20.83
N TYR A 364 25.56 -4.47 -21.64
CA TYR A 364 25.51 -4.30 -23.11
C TYR A 364 24.18 -4.82 -23.68
N GLY A 365 23.67 -5.95 -23.18
CA GLY A 365 22.35 -6.48 -23.54
C GLY A 365 21.23 -5.47 -23.28
N LEU A 366 21.19 -4.87 -22.08
CA LEU A 366 20.24 -3.80 -21.75
C LEU A 366 20.40 -2.58 -22.66
N MET A 367 21.64 -2.21 -22.99
CA MET A 367 21.93 -1.09 -23.89
C MET A 367 21.41 -1.34 -25.31
N MET A 368 21.48 -2.58 -25.80
CA MET A 368 21.00 -2.96 -27.13
C MET A 368 19.47 -2.94 -27.26
N LEU A 369 18.74 -3.06 -26.15
CA LEU A 369 17.28 -2.96 -26.11
C LEU A 369 16.76 -1.51 -26.06
N LEU A 370 17.64 -0.53 -25.80
CA LEU A 370 17.27 0.88 -25.66
C LEU A 370 17.28 1.61 -27.02
N PRO A 371 16.30 2.50 -27.27
CA PRO A 371 16.38 3.46 -28.37
C PRO A 371 17.63 4.34 -28.20
N GLN A 372 18.42 4.50 -29.27
CA GLN A 372 19.70 5.23 -29.24
C GLN A 372 19.58 6.69 -28.79
N GLN A 373 18.40 7.29 -28.97
CA GLN A 373 18.14 8.68 -28.60
C GLN A 373 17.73 8.86 -27.13
N SER A 374 17.41 7.77 -26.43
CA SER A 374 16.93 7.82 -25.05
C SER A 374 18.01 8.32 -24.08
N ALA A 375 17.58 8.94 -22.98
CA ALA A 375 18.47 9.38 -21.92
C ALA A 375 19.15 8.19 -21.23
N ALA A 376 18.40 7.10 -20.96
CA ALA A 376 18.95 5.86 -20.41
C ALA A 376 20.10 5.30 -21.28
N PHE A 377 19.94 5.28 -22.61
CA PHE A 377 21.03 4.84 -23.50
C PHE A 377 22.30 5.66 -23.30
N LYS A 378 22.17 6.99 -23.21
CA LYS A 378 23.31 7.90 -23.00
C LYS A 378 23.97 7.68 -21.64
N ILE A 379 23.18 7.49 -20.57
CA ILE A 379 23.67 7.20 -19.21
C ILE A 379 24.52 5.93 -19.24
N LEU A 380 23.94 4.83 -19.71
CA LEU A 380 24.59 3.52 -19.70
C LEU A 380 25.82 3.49 -20.62
N ARG A 381 25.72 4.08 -21.82
CA ARG A 381 26.86 4.20 -22.75
C ARG A 381 28.01 5.00 -22.13
N THR A 382 27.71 6.08 -21.41
CA THR A 382 28.76 6.90 -20.77
C THR A 382 29.46 6.10 -19.68
N ARG A 383 28.73 5.35 -18.86
CA ARG A 383 29.33 4.43 -17.87
C ARG A 383 30.20 3.36 -18.51
N LEU A 384 29.69 2.68 -19.53
CA LEU A 384 30.45 1.62 -20.20
C LEU A 384 31.71 2.15 -20.90
N LYS A 385 31.70 3.40 -21.36
CA LYS A 385 32.91 4.06 -21.90
C LYS A 385 33.99 4.31 -20.84
N THR A 386 33.62 4.47 -19.57
CA THR A 386 34.57 4.69 -18.48
C THR A 386 35.19 3.40 -17.93
N VAL A 387 34.73 2.24 -18.40
CA VAL A 387 35.26 0.94 -17.97
C VAL A 387 36.68 0.77 -18.51
N PRO A 388 37.68 0.49 -17.66
CA PRO A 388 39.06 0.29 -18.10
C PRO A 388 39.16 -1.04 -18.84
N PHE A 389 39.03 -1.02 -20.16
CA PHE A 389 39.43 -2.16 -21.00
C PHE A 389 40.95 -2.29 -20.90
N SER A 390 41.41 -3.20 -20.05
CA SER A 390 42.84 -3.47 -19.84
C SER A 390 43.52 -3.74 -21.19
N GLU A 391 44.64 -3.07 -21.41
CA GLU A 391 45.47 -3.15 -22.62
C GLU A 391 46.01 -4.56 -22.92
N ASN A 392 45.81 -5.52 -22.02
CA ASN A 392 46.17 -6.92 -22.25
C ASN A 392 45.26 -7.64 -23.27
N LEU A 393 44.11 -7.08 -23.64
CA LEU A 393 43.25 -7.61 -24.72
C LEU A 393 43.52 -6.97 -26.09
N LYS A 394 44.45 -6.01 -26.19
CA LYS A 394 44.76 -5.29 -27.45
C LYS A 394 45.75 -6.03 -28.37
N ARG A 395 46.29 -7.19 -28.01
CA ARG A 395 47.28 -7.88 -28.86
C ARG A 395 46.71 -8.66 -30.05
N THR A 396 45.40 -8.71 -30.23
CA THR A 396 44.81 -9.27 -31.46
C THR A 396 43.76 -8.33 -32.04
N SER A 397 44.23 -7.52 -33.00
CA SER A 397 43.47 -6.88 -34.08
C SER A 397 42.46 -5.78 -33.72
N SER A 398 42.45 -4.79 -34.60
CA SER A 398 41.59 -3.61 -34.68
C SER A 398 40.11 -3.95 -34.88
N ALA A 399 39.44 -4.48 -33.86
CA ALA A 399 38.02 -4.78 -33.91
C ALA A 399 37.27 -4.24 -32.69
N ASN A 400 35.99 -3.90 -32.94
CA ASN A 400 35.03 -3.31 -32.02
C ASN A 400 35.04 -4.01 -30.63
N PRO A 401 34.87 -3.30 -29.49
CA PRO A 401 34.85 -3.93 -28.15
C PRO A 401 33.85 -5.08 -28.00
N TYR A 402 32.79 -5.08 -28.83
CA TYR A 402 31.76 -6.10 -28.87
C TYR A 402 32.23 -7.47 -29.39
N SER A 403 33.15 -7.49 -30.37
CA SER A 403 33.64 -8.76 -30.95
C SER A 403 34.63 -9.49 -30.05
N GLN A 404 35.32 -8.77 -29.16
CA GLN A 404 36.28 -9.36 -28.21
C GLN A 404 35.57 -10.00 -27.00
N ILE A 405 34.41 -9.49 -26.59
CA ILE A 405 33.61 -10.09 -25.50
C ILE A 405 33.06 -11.47 -25.91
N LEU A 406 32.67 -11.64 -27.18
CA LEU A 406 32.20 -12.93 -27.72
C LEU A 406 33.30 -14.00 -27.74
N GLN A 407 34.55 -13.62 -28.05
CA GLN A 407 35.69 -14.56 -28.05
C GLN A 407 36.11 -15.00 -26.63
N VAL A 408 36.03 -14.11 -25.63
CA VAL A 408 36.32 -14.47 -24.22
C VAL A 408 35.26 -15.42 -23.64
N THR A 409 34.01 -15.36 -24.11
CA THR A 409 32.96 -16.30 -23.68
C THR A 409 33.10 -17.72 -24.26
N GLU A 410 33.76 -17.88 -25.41
CA GLU A 410 33.99 -19.21 -26.00
C GLU A 410 35.22 -19.92 -25.39
N ASP A 411 36.31 -19.22 -25.11
CA ASP A 411 37.51 -19.79 -24.48
C ASP A 411 37.41 -19.88 -22.94
N GLY A 412 36.63 -19.00 -22.30
CA GLY A 412 36.36 -19.04 -20.85
C GLY A 412 35.50 -20.23 -20.41
N ASN A 413 34.98 -21.01 -21.35
CA ASN A 413 34.16 -22.19 -21.07
C ASN A 413 34.98 -23.43 -20.64
N ARG A 414 36.33 -23.34 -20.67
CA ARG A 414 37.21 -24.45 -20.27
C ARG A 414 37.88 -24.31 -18.91
N ASN A 415 37.95 -23.12 -18.32
CA ASN A 415 38.67 -22.89 -17.06
C ASN A 415 37.88 -22.00 -16.08
N GLN A 416 36.59 -22.25 -15.89
CA GLN A 416 35.84 -21.59 -14.82
C GLN A 416 35.96 -22.39 -13.52
N ASP A 417 36.56 -21.73 -12.54
CA ASP A 417 36.53 -21.98 -11.11
C ASP A 417 35.30 -22.79 -10.65
N THR A 418 35.51 -24.09 -10.53
CA THR A 418 34.71 -25.01 -9.72
C THR A 418 34.93 -24.70 -8.24
N GLN A 419 34.55 -23.51 -7.80
CA GLN A 419 34.41 -23.20 -6.37
C GLN A 419 32.93 -23.20 -6.05
N ASN A 420 32.46 -24.26 -5.40
CA ASN A 420 31.16 -24.45 -4.75
C ASN A 420 30.31 -23.18 -4.52
N TYR A 421 29.58 -22.71 -5.54
CA TYR A 421 28.54 -21.70 -5.43
C TYR A 421 27.16 -22.39 -5.45
N SER A 422 26.23 -21.89 -4.65
CA SER A 422 24.96 -22.52 -4.23
C SER A 422 24.08 -23.14 -5.33
N ALA A 423 23.34 -24.19 -4.93
CA ALA A 423 22.41 -25.00 -5.70
C ALA A 423 21.12 -24.28 -6.17
N ILE A 424 21.20 -23.08 -6.76
CA ILE A 424 20.06 -22.45 -7.44
C ILE A 424 19.96 -23.01 -8.86
N ASN A 425 18.84 -23.65 -9.18
CA ASN A 425 18.58 -24.18 -10.52
C ASN A 425 18.15 -23.05 -11.48
N PHE A 426 19.11 -22.22 -11.90
CA PHE A 426 18.88 -21.14 -12.87
C PHE A 426 18.23 -21.60 -14.18
N PRO A 427 18.58 -22.76 -14.77
CA PRO A 427 17.86 -23.29 -15.93
C PRO A 427 16.35 -23.46 -15.70
N SER A 428 15.96 -24.03 -14.56
CA SER A 428 14.54 -24.17 -14.20
C SER A 428 13.86 -22.81 -13.99
N LEU A 429 14.55 -21.84 -13.37
CA LEU A 429 14.02 -20.49 -13.18
C LEU A 429 13.85 -19.74 -14.51
N LEU A 430 14.75 -19.96 -15.47
CA LEU A 430 14.64 -19.38 -16.82
C LEU A 430 13.40 -19.94 -17.53
N GLN A 431 13.21 -21.26 -17.50
CA GLN A 431 12.04 -21.90 -18.10
C GLN A 431 10.72 -21.39 -17.48
N GLN A 432 10.68 -21.22 -16.16
CA GLN A 432 9.52 -20.65 -15.47
C GLN A 432 9.24 -19.20 -15.87
N PHE A 433 10.30 -18.42 -16.11
CA PHE A 433 10.20 -17.05 -16.62
C PHE A 433 9.65 -17.03 -18.05
N GLU A 434 10.24 -17.81 -18.96
CA GLU A 434 9.80 -17.90 -20.35
C GLU A 434 8.33 -18.32 -20.47
N ASN A 435 7.91 -19.31 -19.69
CA ASN A 435 6.52 -19.77 -19.62
C ASN A 435 5.59 -18.63 -19.15
N MET A 436 5.97 -17.88 -18.12
CA MET A 436 5.17 -16.76 -17.63
C MET A 436 5.09 -15.65 -18.69
N GLN A 437 6.21 -15.28 -19.33
CA GLN A 437 6.20 -14.28 -20.40
C GLN A 437 5.34 -14.72 -21.59
N GLN A 438 5.32 -16.01 -21.91
CA GLN A 438 4.41 -16.54 -22.93
C GLN A 438 2.94 -16.40 -22.55
N GLN A 439 2.58 -16.61 -21.28
CA GLN A 439 1.21 -16.38 -20.79
C GLN A 439 0.80 -14.91 -20.93
N HIS A 440 1.69 -13.97 -20.57
CA HIS A 440 1.46 -12.54 -20.77
C HIS A 440 1.27 -12.17 -22.24
N ARG A 441 2.09 -12.72 -23.14
CA ARG A 441 1.94 -12.52 -24.59
C ARG A 441 0.58 -13.03 -25.10
N ASN A 442 0.18 -14.22 -24.67
CA ASN A 442 -1.09 -14.81 -25.07
C ASN A 442 -2.28 -13.98 -24.55
N HIS A 443 -2.21 -13.50 -23.30
CA HIS A 443 -3.20 -12.63 -22.69
C HIS A 443 -3.34 -11.30 -23.45
N LEU A 444 -2.22 -10.65 -23.76
CA LEU A 444 -2.21 -9.41 -24.54
C LEU A 444 -2.80 -9.61 -25.95
N LYS A 445 -2.46 -10.71 -26.61
CA LYS A 445 -3.04 -11.09 -27.92
C LYS A 445 -4.55 -11.30 -27.82
N GLY A 446 -5.03 -12.00 -26.78
CA GLY A 446 -6.45 -12.20 -26.49
C GLY A 446 -7.20 -10.90 -26.27
N GLN A 447 -6.65 -9.95 -25.50
CA GLN A 447 -7.24 -8.63 -25.29
C GLN A 447 -7.30 -7.79 -26.58
N LEU A 448 -6.27 -7.85 -27.42
CA LEU A 448 -6.26 -7.12 -28.69
C LEU A 448 -7.27 -7.70 -29.67
N GLN A 449 -7.46 -9.03 -29.68
CA GLN A 449 -8.48 -9.69 -30.49
C GLN A 449 -9.90 -9.37 -30.01
N SER A 450 -10.15 -9.42 -28.69
CA SER A 450 -11.45 -9.10 -28.11
C SER A 450 -11.84 -7.63 -28.32
N ARG A 451 -10.88 -6.69 -28.23
CA ARG A 451 -11.11 -5.27 -28.54
C ARG A 451 -11.42 -5.05 -30.02
N LYS A 452 -10.72 -5.74 -30.92
CA LYS A 452 -11.00 -5.67 -32.37
C LYS A 452 -12.39 -6.24 -32.70
N SER A 453 -12.78 -7.37 -32.10
CA SER A 453 -14.11 -7.94 -32.30
C SER A 453 -15.21 -7.07 -31.68
N ALA A 454 -14.99 -6.48 -30.51
CA ALA A 454 -15.94 -5.54 -29.90
C ALA A 454 -16.10 -4.28 -30.75
N SER A 455 -15.01 -3.70 -31.23
CA SER A 455 -15.06 -2.54 -32.14
C SER A 455 -15.74 -2.87 -33.47
N ALA A 456 -15.51 -4.07 -34.03
CA ALA A 456 -16.18 -4.52 -35.23
C ALA A 456 -17.68 -4.76 -34.99
N ALA A 457 -18.06 -5.32 -33.84
CA ALA A 457 -19.46 -5.50 -33.45
C ALA A 457 -20.17 -4.15 -33.26
N THR A 458 -19.54 -3.17 -32.62
CA THR A 458 -20.08 -1.80 -32.50
C THR A 458 -20.29 -1.15 -33.87
N LEU A 459 -19.31 -1.28 -34.78
CA LEU A 459 -19.42 -0.78 -36.16
C LEU A 459 -20.56 -1.46 -36.93
N LEU A 460 -20.72 -2.78 -36.80
CA LEU A 460 -21.83 -3.51 -37.41
C LEU A 460 -23.18 -3.09 -36.85
N GLN A 461 -23.26 -2.79 -35.54
CA GLN A 461 -24.47 -2.30 -34.89
C GLN A 461 -24.83 -0.87 -35.33
N GLU A 462 -23.83 -0.01 -35.57
CA GLU A 462 -24.01 1.31 -36.15
C GLU A 462 -24.48 1.25 -37.61
N ILE A 463 -23.92 0.32 -38.40
CA ILE A 463 -24.35 0.08 -39.79
C ILE A 463 -25.80 -0.42 -39.83
N GLN A 464 -26.17 -1.39 -38.97
CA GLN A 464 -27.54 -1.88 -38.88
C GLN A 464 -28.53 -0.78 -38.46
N ARG A 465 -28.18 0.08 -37.50
CA ARG A 465 -29.02 1.25 -37.15
C ARG A 465 -29.17 2.23 -38.30
N TYR A 466 -28.14 2.40 -39.12
CA TYR A 466 -28.19 3.27 -40.29
C TYR A 466 -29.09 2.68 -41.38
N GLU A 467 -29.02 1.37 -41.62
CA GLU A 467 -29.88 0.63 -42.56
C GLU A 467 -31.35 0.60 -42.09
N GLU A 468 -31.61 0.40 -40.80
CA GLU A 468 -32.96 0.45 -40.23
C GLU A 468 -33.58 1.85 -40.38
N ALA A 469 -32.83 2.91 -40.10
CA ALA A 469 -33.28 4.30 -40.29
C ALA A 469 -33.53 4.68 -41.77
N HIS A 470 -32.79 4.06 -42.70
CA HIS A 470 -33.00 4.24 -44.14
C HIS A 470 -34.18 3.39 -44.68
N SER A 471 -34.44 2.24 -44.07
CA SER A 471 -35.60 1.41 -44.43
C SER A 471 -36.94 2.04 -43.99
N SER A 472 -36.96 2.72 -42.83
CA SER A 472 -38.15 3.41 -42.32
C SER A 472 -38.53 4.65 -43.13
N SER A 473 -37.55 5.32 -43.75
CA SER A 473 -37.78 6.52 -44.58
C SER A 473 -38.26 6.18 -46.00
N LEU A 474 -38.00 4.98 -46.50
CA LEU A 474 -38.54 4.49 -47.78
C LEU A 474 -40.01 4.04 -47.68
N SER A 475 -40.47 3.62 -46.49
CA SER A 475 -41.88 3.22 -46.26
C SER A 475 -42.88 4.39 -46.19
N GLU A 476 -42.44 5.63 -45.94
CA GLU A 476 -43.33 6.80 -45.84
C GLU A 476 -43.65 7.47 -47.20
N ILE A 477 -42.90 7.16 -48.26
CA ILE A 477 -43.09 7.78 -49.59
C ILE A 477 -44.26 7.16 -50.39
N SER A 478 -44.88 6.09 -49.88
CA SER A 478 -45.93 5.33 -50.59
C SER A 478 -47.38 5.61 -50.14
N ARG A 479 -47.67 6.77 -49.52
CA ARG A 479 -49.07 7.18 -49.21
C ARG A 479 -49.49 8.41 -50.02
N PRO A 480 -50.55 8.34 -50.85
CA PRO A 480 -51.03 9.49 -51.60
C PRO A 480 -51.77 10.48 -50.69
N PRO A 481 -51.70 11.80 -50.95
CA PRO A 481 -52.17 12.82 -50.01
C PRO A 481 -53.69 13.05 -50.10
N SER A 482 -54.33 13.09 -48.94
CA SER A 482 -55.72 13.49 -48.73
C SER A 482 -55.90 15.01 -48.88
N ARG A 483 -56.83 15.42 -49.75
CA ARG A 483 -57.27 16.82 -49.91
C ARG A 483 -58.11 17.26 -48.72
N THR A 484 -57.72 18.35 -48.06
CA THR A 484 -58.63 19.14 -47.20
C THR A 484 -58.47 20.63 -47.48
N SER A 485 -59.64 21.24 -47.71
CA SER A 485 -59.95 22.62 -48.03
C SER A 485 -59.69 23.60 -46.88
N LYS A 486 -59.05 24.74 -47.18
CA LYS A 486 -59.04 25.93 -46.32
C LYS A 486 -60.30 26.77 -46.59
N GLY A 487 -61.17 26.89 -45.60
CA GLY A 487 -62.13 27.98 -45.46
C GLY A 487 -61.59 28.98 -44.44
N VAL A 488 -61.63 30.26 -44.77
CA VAL A 488 -61.22 31.39 -43.91
C VAL A 488 -62.45 31.94 -43.21
N SER A 489 -62.44 31.92 -41.87
CA SER A 489 -62.93 32.97 -40.96
C SER A 489 -62.36 32.69 -39.58
#